data_AF-A0A545BHG6-F1
#
_entry.id   AF-A0A545BHG6-F1
#
_cell.length_a   1.000
_cell.length_b   1.000
_cell.length_c   1.000
_cell.angle_alpha   90.00
_cell.angle_beta   90.00
_cell.angle_gamma   90.00
#
_symmetry.space_group_name_H-M   'P 1'
#
loop_
_entity.id
_entity.type
_entity.pdbx_description
1 polymer ?
#
loop_
_entity_poly.entity_id
_entity_poly.type
_entity_poly.pdbx_seq_one_letter_code
_entity_poly.pdbx_strand_id
1 'polypeptide(L)'
;MTISWDIDPAGTRAVLATAAADADGQNQAAARLGASLDGAGTVVGGGLVGKALHEYAEISVLPHLTAIAGRSNRIIEGAAVALTAYVRADADMARQAQASASTLAADGSGLGRVSGLDGGGSLSWGGRRSPERG
;
A
#
# COMPACT_ATOMS: atom_id res chain seq x y z
N MET A 1 6.75 18.45 -15.97
CA MET A 1 6.14 18.33 -14.63
C MET A 1 6.29 16.87 -14.21
N THR A 2 7.36 16.55 -13.51
CA THR A 2 7.58 15.19 -12.98
C THR A 2 6.75 15.05 -11.72
N ILE A 3 5.78 14.15 -11.73
CA ILE A 3 5.02 13.78 -10.53
C ILE A 3 6.01 13.06 -9.61
N SER A 4 6.50 13.77 -8.59
CA SER A 4 7.22 13.15 -7.50
C SER A 4 6.18 12.56 -6.55
N TRP A 5 6.18 11.23 -6.45
CA TRP A 5 5.35 10.51 -5.48
C TRP A 5 6.03 10.62 -4.11
N ASP A 6 5.61 11.60 -3.31
CA ASP A 6 6.04 11.80 -1.92
C ASP A 6 4.97 11.23 -0.98
N ILE A 7 5.14 9.97 -0.57
CA ILE A 7 4.30 9.35 0.46
C ILE A 7 5.01 9.49 1.79
N ASP A 8 4.36 10.11 2.78
CA ASP A 8 4.80 10.06 4.19
C ASP A 8 4.36 8.73 4.83
N PRO A 9 5.27 7.77 5.05
CA PRO A 9 4.89 6.47 5.60
C PRO A 9 4.55 6.56 7.09
N ALA A 10 5.15 7.51 7.81
CA ALA A 10 4.89 7.70 9.24
C ALA A 10 3.49 8.31 9.45
N GLY A 11 3.17 9.37 8.71
CA GLY A 11 1.84 9.97 8.72
C GLY A 11 0.76 8.99 8.26
N THR A 12 1.01 8.21 7.21
CA THR A 12 0.05 7.20 6.75
C THR A 12 -0.19 6.13 7.81
N ARG A 13 0.86 5.65 8.51
CA ARG A 13 0.69 4.71 9.64
C ARG A 13 -0.13 5.31 10.77
N ALA A 14 0.08 6.58 11.11
CA ALA A 14 -0.70 7.25 12.15
C ALA A 14 -2.18 7.32 11.80
N VAL A 15 -2.51 7.70 10.55
CA VAL A 15 -3.90 7.70 10.06
C VAL A 15 -4.52 6.30 10.11
N LEU A 16 -3.78 5.27 9.71
CA LEU A 16 -4.27 3.88 9.79
C LEU A 16 -4.52 3.44 11.23
N ALA A 17 -3.67 3.84 12.18
CA ALA A 17 -3.87 3.55 13.59
C ALA A 17 -5.12 4.25 14.15
N THR A 18 -5.35 5.52 13.78
CA THR A 18 -6.59 6.23 14.14
C THR A 18 -7.82 5.55 13.55
N ALA A 19 -7.78 5.21 12.26
CA ALA A 19 -8.89 4.53 11.60
C ALA A 19 -9.21 3.16 12.22
N ALA A 20 -8.18 2.42 12.66
CA ALA A 20 -8.35 1.16 13.39
C ALA A 20 -9.06 1.39 14.74
N ALA A 21 -8.64 2.39 15.50
CA ALA A 21 -9.28 2.73 16.77
C ALA A 21 -10.76 3.16 16.57
N ASP A 22 -11.05 3.91 15.52
CA ASP A 22 -12.43 4.31 15.18
C ASP A 22 -13.29 3.10 14.79
N ALA A 23 -12.73 2.16 14.02
CA ALA A 23 -13.41 0.92 13.64
C ALA A 23 -13.72 0.06 14.88
N ASP A 24 -12.79 -0.05 15.82
CA ASP A 24 -13.02 -0.73 17.10
C ASP A 24 -14.07 -0.04 17.97
N GLY A 25 -14.10 1.29 17.95
CA GLY A 25 -15.15 2.08 18.60
C GLY A 25 -16.54 1.79 18.02
N GLN A 26 -16.65 1.70 16.69
CA GLN A 26 -17.89 1.34 16.00
C GLN A 26 -18.34 -0.09 16.35
N ASN A 27 -17.41 -1.05 16.45
CA ASN A 27 -17.71 -2.43 16.85
C ASN A 27 -18.31 -2.49 18.26
N GLN A 28 -17.70 -1.76 19.20
CA GLN A 28 -18.22 -1.69 20.56
C GLN A 28 -19.59 -1.02 20.64
N ALA A 29 -19.83 0.04 19.86
CA ALA A 29 -21.13 0.69 19.79
C ALA A 29 -22.21 -0.25 19.23
N ALA A 30 -21.88 -1.02 18.18
CA ALA A 30 -22.78 -2.01 17.61
C ALA A 30 -23.13 -3.13 18.60
N ALA A 31 -22.15 -3.64 19.35
CA ALA A 31 -22.38 -4.65 20.39
C ALA A 31 -23.30 -4.13 21.51
N ARG A 32 -23.09 -2.87 21.96
CA ARG A 32 -23.95 -2.22 22.96
C ARG A 32 -25.37 -2.03 22.46
N LEU A 33 -25.53 -1.70 21.17
CA LEU A 33 -26.84 -1.56 20.55
C LEU A 33 -27.60 -2.89 20.53
N GLY A 34 -26.93 -4.00 20.16
CA GLY A 34 -27.51 -5.34 20.25
C GLY A 34 -28.02 -5.67 21.66
N ALA A 35 -27.17 -5.48 22.67
CA ALA A 35 -27.55 -5.70 24.07
C ALA A 35 -28.72 -4.81 24.53
N SER A 36 -28.77 -3.55 24.05
CA SER A 36 -29.86 -2.62 24.38
C SER A 36 -31.18 -3.02 23.72
N LEU A 37 -31.13 -3.55 22.49
CA LEU A 37 -32.30 -4.03 21.77
C LEU A 37 -32.88 -5.30 22.40
N ASP A 38 -32.02 -6.23 22.82
CA ASP A 38 -32.45 -7.40 23.59
C ASP A 38 -33.09 -6.99 24.93
N GLY A 39 -32.45 -6.07 25.65
CA GLY A 39 -33.00 -5.51 26.89
C GLY A 39 -34.36 -4.85 26.67
N ALA A 40 -34.51 -4.04 25.62
CA ALA A 40 -35.79 -3.41 25.28
C ALA A 40 -36.87 -4.45 24.93
N GLY A 41 -36.53 -5.52 24.21
CA GLY A 41 -37.44 -6.63 23.92
C GLY A 41 -37.99 -7.30 25.18
N THR A 42 -37.17 -7.42 26.23
CA THR A 42 -37.63 -7.95 27.53
C THR A 42 -38.56 -6.99 28.28
N VAL A 43 -38.30 -5.67 28.21
CA VAL A 43 -39.07 -4.64 28.93
C VAL A 43 -40.43 -4.36 28.29
N VAL A 44 -40.49 -4.35 26.96
CA VAL A 44 -41.74 -4.13 26.21
C VAL A 44 -42.72 -5.30 26.38
N GLY A 45 -42.24 -6.43 26.91
CA GLY A 45 -43.00 -7.66 27.10
C GLY A 45 -43.13 -8.45 25.81
N GLY A 46 -43.25 -9.78 25.93
CA GLY A 46 -43.23 -10.76 24.83
C GLY A 46 -44.40 -10.71 23.83
N GLY A 47 -45.10 -9.57 23.75
CA GLY A 47 -46.13 -9.31 22.75
C GLY A 47 -45.55 -8.99 21.37
N LEU A 48 -46.44 -8.73 20.40
CA LEU A 48 -46.11 -8.50 18.99
C LEU A 48 -45.04 -7.41 18.78
N VAL A 49 -45.02 -6.38 19.62
CA VAL A 49 -44.07 -5.26 19.55
C VAL A 49 -42.67 -5.69 19.96
N GLY A 50 -42.52 -6.46 21.04
CA GLY A 50 -41.21 -6.99 21.46
C GLY A 50 -40.63 -7.93 20.39
N LYS A 51 -41.48 -8.77 19.79
CA LYS A 51 -41.08 -9.65 18.69
C LYS A 51 -40.64 -8.86 17.45
N ALA A 52 -41.42 -7.86 17.03
CA ALA A 52 -41.08 -7.01 15.89
C ALA A 52 -39.79 -6.20 16.12
N LEU A 53 -39.54 -5.74 17.35
CA LEU A 53 -38.31 -5.03 17.71
C LEU A 53 -37.09 -5.94 17.62
N HIS A 54 -37.18 -7.16 18.17
CA HIS A 54 -36.11 -8.15 18.07
C HIS A 54 -35.85 -8.56 16.62
N GLU A 55 -36.90 -8.78 15.84
CA GLU A 55 -36.80 -9.11 14.42
C GLU A 55 -36.19 -7.97 13.59
N TYR A 56 -36.52 -6.71 13.89
CA TYR A 56 -35.87 -5.55 13.29
C TYR A 56 -34.37 -5.46 13.65
N ALA A 57 -34.01 -5.72 14.91
CA ALA A 57 -32.63 -5.73 15.38
C ALA A 57 -31.79 -6.77 14.63
N GLU A 58 -32.28 -8.01 14.61
CA GLU A 58 -31.60 -9.18 14.03
C GLU A 58 -31.53 -9.12 12.50
N ILE A 59 -32.61 -8.71 11.83
CA ILE A 59 -32.68 -8.75 10.37
C ILE A 59 -32.08 -7.50 9.72
N SER A 60 -32.28 -6.31 10.31
CA SER A 60 -31.88 -5.05 9.68
C SER A 60 -30.63 -4.43 10.29
N VAL A 61 -30.59 -4.28 11.62
CA VAL A 61 -29.60 -3.40 12.26
C VAL A 61 -28.24 -4.10 12.41
N LEU A 62 -28.22 -5.26 13.07
CA LEU A 62 -26.97 -5.98 13.37
C LEU A 62 -26.20 -6.42 12.12
N PRO A 63 -26.83 -6.95 11.05
CA PRO A 63 -26.11 -7.36 9.85
C PRO A 63 -25.45 -6.18 9.13
N HIS A 64 -26.14 -5.04 9.05
CA HIS A 64 -25.59 -3.84 8.41
C HIS A 64 -24.40 -3.26 9.17
N LEU A 65 -24.47 -3.21 10.50
CA LEU A 65 -23.37 -2.76 11.34
C LEU A 65 -22.16 -3.69 11.21
N THR A 66 -22.38 -5.00 11.24
CA THR A 66 -21.34 -6.00 11.03
C THR A 66 -20.70 -5.88 9.63
N ALA A 67 -21.50 -5.61 8.61
CA ALA A 67 -21.01 -5.40 7.25
C ALA A 67 -20.18 -4.12 7.09
N ILE A 68 -20.55 -3.03 7.78
CA ILE A 68 -19.75 -1.79 7.82
C ILE A 68 -18.41 -2.06 8.50
N ALA A 69 -18.45 -2.63 9.71
CA ALA A 69 -17.26 -3.01 10.46
C ALA A 69 -16.30 -3.88 9.65
N GLY A 70 -16.81 -4.96 9.05
CA GLY A 70 -16.01 -5.88 8.24
C GLY A 70 -15.43 -5.23 6.98
N ARG A 71 -16.07 -4.19 6.43
CA ARG A 71 -15.50 -3.41 5.32
C ARG A 71 -14.41 -2.46 5.80
N SER A 72 -14.66 -1.74 6.90
CA SER A 72 -13.67 -0.83 7.50
C SER A 72 -12.37 -1.57 7.80
N ASN A 73 -12.45 -2.73 8.46
CA ASN A 73 -11.27 -3.54 8.79
C ASN A 73 -10.49 -3.97 7.54
N ARG A 74 -11.19 -4.46 6.49
CA ARG A 74 -10.54 -4.86 5.23
C ARG A 74 -9.84 -3.71 4.52
N ILE A 75 -10.42 -2.51 4.55
CA ILE A 75 -9.82 -1.33 3.93
C ILE A 75 -8.55 -0.93 4.70
N ILE A 76 -8.61 -0.89 6.04
CA ILE A 76 -7.47 -0.56 6.89
C ILE A 76 -6.33 -1.56 6.69
N GLU A 77 -6.65 -2.86 6.70
CA GLU A 77 -5.67 -3.93 6.46
C GLU A 77 -5.06 -3.84 5.06
N GLY A 78 -5.90 -3.67 4.03
CA GLY A 78 -5.44 -3.52 2.66
C GLY A 78 -4.51 -2.31 2.48
N ALA A 79 -4.82 -1.19 3.13
CA ALA A 79 -3.98 0.00 3.11
C ALA A 79 -2.65 -0.21 3.86
N ALA A 80 -2.66 -0.91 5.00
CA ALA A 80 -1.44 -1.27 5.73
C ALA A 80 -0.52 -2.19 4.91
N VAL A 81 -1.10 -3.17 4.21
CA VAL A 81 -0.38 -4.06 3.29
C VAL A 81 0.23 -3.27 2.13
N ALA A 82 -0.55 -2.39 1.50
CA ALA A 82 -0.08 -1.55 0.41
C ALA A 82 1.08 -0.64 0.84
N LEU A 83 0.97 0.00 2.02
CA LEU A 83 2.03 0.84 2.55
C LEU A 83 3.31 0.05 2.84
N THR A 84 3.17 -1.16 3.39
CA THR A 84 4.32 -2.04 3.64
C THR A 84 5.01 -2.44 2.35
N ALA A 85 4.23 -2.78 1.32
CA ALA A 85 4.75 -3.09 -0.01
C ALA A 85 5.48 -1.88 -0.62
N TYR A 86 4.93 -0.68 -0.49
CA TYR A 86 5.55 0.55 -0.97
C TYR A 86 6.91 0.81 -0.31
N VAL A 87 6.98 0.81 1.02
CA VAL A 87 8.23 1.05 1.77
C VAL A 87 9.29 0.01 1.41
N ARG A 88 8.88 -1.25 1.22
CA ARG A 88 9.80 -2.31 0.79
C ARG A 88 10.33 -2.07 -0.63
N ALA A 89 9.45 -1.73 -1.57
CA ALA A 89 9.85 -1.45 -2.95
C ALA A 89 10.82 -0.26 -3.01
N ASP A 90 10.58 0.77 -2.20
CA ASP A 90 11.46 1.94 -2.11
C ASP A 90 12.86 1.56 -1.60
N ALA A 91 12.94 0.77 -0.53
CA ALA A 91 14.20 0.25 -0.03
C ALA A 91 14.95 -0.62 -1.06
N ASP A 92 14.22 -1.41 -1.85
CA ASP A 92 14.79 -2.25 -2.90
C ASP A 92 15.36 -1.39 -4.05
N MET A 93 14.63 -0.35 -4.47
CA MET A 93 15.10 0.61 -5.48
C MET A 93 16.32 1.39 -5.00
N ALA A 94 16.34 1.84 -3.74
CA ALA A 94 17.49 2.53 -3.16
C ALA A 94 18.74 1.64 -3.15
N ARG A 95 18.61 0.36 -2.79
CA ARG A 95 19.73 -0.61 -2.83
C ARG A 95 20.24 -0.83 -4.25
N GLN A 96 19.34 -0.98 -5.23
CA GLN A 96 19.73 -1.13 -6.63
C GLN A 96 20.45 0.12 -7.16
N ALA A 97 19.96 1.31 -6.84
CA ALA A 97 20.59 2.56 -7.23
C ALA A 97 22.01 2.70 -6.65
N GLN A 98 22.22 2.33 -5.38
CA GLN A 98 23.54 2.32 -4.75
C GLN A 98 24.50 1.33 -5.42
N ALA A 99 24.01 0.13 -5.75
CA ALA A 99 24.79 -0.88 -6.46
C ALA A 99 25.18 -0.41 -7.86
N SER A 100 24.26 0.19 -8.62
CA SER A 100 24.56 0.73 -9.94
C SER A 100 25.51 1.93 -9.90
N ALA A 101 25.37 2.81 -8.90
CA ALA A 101 26.27 3.93 -8.71
C ALA A 101 27.71 3.49 -8.39
N SER A 102 27.87 2.45 -7.56
CA SER A 102 29.19 1.92 -7.23
C SER A 102 29.86 1.22 -8.42
N THR A 103 29.10 0.53 -9.26
CA THR A 103 29.63 -0.05 -10.52
C THR A 103 30.06 1.04 -11.51
N LEU A 104 29.27 2.11 -11.67
CA LEU A 104 29.63 3.23 -12.56
C LEU A 104 30.85 4.00 -12.04
N ALA A 105 30.99 4.16 -10.73
CA ALA A 105 32.15 4.78 -10.12
C ALA A 105 33.42 3.92 -10.32
N ALA A 106 33.31 2.59 -10.25
CA ALA A 106 34.41 1.68 -10.55
C ALA A 106 34.84 1.76 -12.02
N ASP A 107 33.89 1.79 -12.97
CA ASP A 107 34.17 1.88 -14.41
C ASP A 107 34.73 3.26 -14.81
N GLY A 108 34.25 4.34 -14.21
CA GLY A 108 34.73 5.71 -14.45
C GLY A 108 36.15 5.98 -13.93
N SER A 109 36.61 5.24 -12.93
CA SER A 109 37.98 5.32 -12.41
C SER A 109 39.04 4.73 -13.36
N GLY A 110 38.62 3.99 -14.38
CA GLY A 110 39.49 3.39 -15.40
C GLY A 110 39.83 4.29 -16.60
N LEU A 111 39.14 5.41 -16.80
CA LEU A 111 39.32 6.30 -17.98
C LEU A 111 40.15 7.56 -17.69
N GLY A 112 40.75 7.65 -16.50
CA GLY A 112 41.60 8.76 -16.06
C GLY A 112 43.10 8.52 -16.23
N ARG A 113 43.57 7.98 -17.36
CA ARG A 113 45.00 8.07 -17.74
C ARG A 113 45.22 7.96 -19.24
N VAL A 114 44.66 8.87 -20.02
CA VAL A 114 45.23 9.17 -21.35
C VAL A 114 46.43 10.10 -21.13
N SER A 115 47.56 9.51 -20.74
CA SER A 115 48.89 10.12 -20.93
C SER A 115 49.38 9.71 -22.31
N GLY A 116 49.65 10.69 -23.17
CA GLY A 116 50.32 10.47 -24.45
C GLY A 116 49.63 11.16 -25.62
N LEU A 117 49.73 12.49 -25.66
CA LEU A 117 49.76 13.20 -26.93
C LEU A 117 51.10 12.83 -27.59
N ASP A 118 51.10 11.86 -28.50
CA ASP A 118 52.16 11.72 -29.50
C ASP A 118 51.71 10.84 -30.66
N GLY A 119 51.92 11.34 -31.88
CA GLY A 119 52.10 10.53 -33.08
C GLY A 119 50.86 10.22 -33.90
N GLY A 120 50.75 10.87 -35.05
CA GLY A 120 49.64 10.73 -35.99
C GLY A 120 49.44 9.33 -36.57
N GLY A 121 48.18 9.00 -36.82
CA GLY A 121 47.75 7.81 -37.55
C GLY A 121 46.37 8.05 -38.15
N SER A 122 46.31 8.10 -39.48
CA SER A 122 45.12 8.40 -40.29
C SER A 122 43.96 7.41 -40.07
N LEU A 123 42.76 7.92 -39.82
CA LEU A 123 41.53 7.14 -39.85
C LEU A 123 41.10 6.88 -41.30
N SER A 124 41.23 5.62 -41.74
CA SER A 124 40.63 5.12 -42.97
C SER A 124 39.20 4.62 -42.68
N TRP A 125 38.21 5.27 -43.30
CA TRP A 125 36.80 4.87 -43.24
C TRP A 125 36.53 3.86 -44.38
N GLY A 126 36.45 2.56 -44.04
CA GLY A 126 36.37 1.46 -45.01
C GLY A 126 35.09 0.63 -44.92
N GLY A 127 34.10 1.00 -45.75
CA GLY A 127 33.15 0.14 -46.48
C GLY A 127 32.71 -1.24 -45.97
N ARG A 128 31.45 -1.30 -45.52
CA ARG A 128 30.35 -2.25 -45.84
C ARG A 128 30.73 -3.55 -46.59
N ARG A 129 30.36 -4.72 -46.02
CA ARG A 129 29.75 -5.87 -46.76
C ARG A 129 29.14 -6.90 -45.80
N SER A 130 27.83 -7.14 -45.95
CA SER A 130 27.13 -8.33 -45.44
C SER A 130 27.57 -9.58 -46.19
N PRO A 131 27.43 -10.78 -45.60
CA PRO A 131 27.18 -11.98 -46.39
C PRO A 131 25.86 -12.68 -45.97
N GLU A 132 25.04 -12.96 -46.97
CA GLU A 132 23.99 -13.97 -46.91
C GLU A 132 24.57 -15.39 -47.07
N ARG A 133 23.95 -16.32 -46.34
CA ARG A 133 23.65 -17.74 -46.63
C ARG A 133 24.77 -18.78 -46.71
N GLY A 134 24.60 -19.81 -45.87
CA GLY A 134 24.69 -21.23 -46.20
C GLY A 134 23.49 -21.92 -45.58
#